data_AF-A0A2V3JMQ7-F1
#
_entry.id   AF-A0A2V3JMQ7-F1
#
_cell.length_a   1.000
_cell.length_b   1.000
_cell.length_c   1.000
_cell.angle_alpha   90.00
_cell.angle_beta   90.00
_cell.angle_gamma   90.00
#
_symmetry.space_group_name_H-M   'P 1'
#
loop_
_entity.id
_entity.type
_entity.pdbx_description
1 polymer ?
#
loop_
_entity_poly.entity_id
_entity_poly.type
_entity_poly.pdbx_seq_one_letter_code
_entity_poly.pdbx_strand_id
1 'polypeptide(L)'
;MLSCEELSTGYREGLRKGNWRELNLLDKAFFRASLWYAKHRGSIVNASLVEKLSSLVEKLNETKGMQIFERCLKKARELLGKIEEMSVFTWMPQLKYWLKDPDLYLLARNGALRWWC
;
A
#
# COMPACT_ATOMS: atom_id res chain seq x y z
N MET A 1 9.95 -1.91 18.46
CA MET A 1 11.25 -2.60 18.47
C MET A 1 11.42 -3.23 17.10
N LEU A 2 12.59 -3.08 16.47
CA LEU A 2 12.91 -3.73 15.20
C LEU A 2 14.04 -4.73 15.43
N SER A 3 13.82 -5.98 15.05
CA SER A 3 14.79 -7.06 15.18
C SER A 3 15.69 -7.17 13.95
N CYS A 4 16.85 -7.82 14.11
CA CYS A 4 17.76 -8.10 13.00
C CYS A 4 17.09 -8.96 11.91
N GLU A 5 16.17 -9.85 12.28
CA GLU A 5 15.47 -10.74 11.36
C GLU A 5 14.47 -9.99 10.49
N GLU A 6 13.70 -9.07 11.08
CA GLU A 6 12.75 -8.23 10.37
C GLU A 6 13.47 -7.34 9.34
N LEU A 7 14.57 -6.70 9.74
CA LEU A 7 15.39 -5.88 8.85
C LEU A 7 16.03 -6.71 7.73
N SER A 8 16.53 -7.90 8.04
CA SER A 8 17.13 -8.79 7.04
C SER A 8 16.10 -9.28 6.02
N THR A 9 14.88 -9.57 6.47
CA THR A 9 13.78 -10.02 5.62
C THR A 9 13.34 -8.90 4.68
N GLY A 10 13.11 -7.70 5.22
CA GLY A 10 12.79 -6.51 4.41
C GLY A 10 13.91 -6.19 3.39
N TYR A 11 15.17 -6.37 3.78
CA TYR A 11 16.30 -6.18 2.87
C TYR A 11 16.27 -7.15 1.68
N ARG A 12 16.06 -8.44 1.95
CA ARG A 12 16.01 -9.49 0.91
C ARG A 12 14.84 -9.28 -0.05
N GLU A 13 13.67 -8.96 0.49
CA GLU A 13 12.49 -8.65 -0.33
C GLU A 13 12.69 -7.41 -1.19
N GLY A 14 13.25 -6.34 -0.63
CA GLY A 14 13.55 -5.11 -1.37
C GLY A 14 14.60 -5.29 -2.47
N LEU A 15 15.58 -6.19 -2.27
CA LEU A 15 16.52 -6.59 -3.33
C LEU A 15 15.82 -7.39 -4.43
N ARG A 16 14.97 -8.35 -4.07
CA ARG A 16 14.24 -9.21 -5.02
C ARG A 16 13.28 -8.40 -5.90
N LYS A 17 12.58 -7.43 -5.31
CA LYS A 17 11.64 -6.53 -6.01
C LYS A 17 12.34 -5.43 -6.81
N GLY A 18 13.62 -5.15 -6.52
CA GLY A 18 14.41 -4.10 -7.17
C GLY A 18 14.28 -2.72 -6.52
N ASN A 19 13.37 -2.54 -5.56
CA ASN A 19 13.11 -1.29 -4.84
C ASN A 19 14.35 -0.75 -4.10
N TRP A 20 15.30 -1.63 -3.74
CA TRP A 20 16.58 -1.20 -3.16
C TRP A 20 17.33 -0.19 -4.05
N ARG A 21 17.18 -0.28 -5.38
CA ARG A 21 17.86 0.65 -6.31
C ARG A 21 17.30 2.07 -6.21
N GLU A 22 16.01 2.20 -5.93
CA GLU A 22 15.27 3.47 -5.87
C GLU A 22 15.54 4.27 -4.60
N LEU A 23 16.05 3.62 -3.53
CA LEU A 23 16.47 4.33 -2.33
C LEU A 23 17.66 5.26 -2.59
N ASN A 24 17.66 6.43 -1.95
CA ASN A 24 18.77 7.36 -2.01
C ASN A 24 20.00 6.82 -1.24
N LEU A 25 21.16 7.48 -1.39
CA LEU A 25 22.41 7.02 -0.77
C LEU A 25 22.35 7.05 0.77
N LEU A 26 21.73 8.08 1.36
CA LEU A 26 21.63 8.25 2.81
C LEU A 26 20.78 7.16 3.46
N ASP A 27 19.63 6.86 2.86
CA ASP A 27 18.70 5.81 3.29
C ASP A 27 19.39 4.44 3.23
N LYS A 28 20.15 4.17 2.15
CA LYS A 28 20.96 2.95 2.01
C LYS A 28 22.01 2.84 3.12
N ALA A 29 22.73 3.93 3.39
CA ALA A 29 23.76 3.95 4.44
C ALA A 29 23.14 3.76 5.84
N PHE A 30 22.05 4.47 6.13
CA PHE A 30 21.32 4.37 7.38
C PHE A 30 20.76 2.97 7.61
N PHE A 31 20.17 2.36 6.58
CA PHE A 31 19.65 1.00 6.65
C PHE A 31 20.77 -0.02 6.91
N ARG A 32 21.92 0.08 6.21
CA ARG A 32 23.07 -0.80 6.43
C ARG A 32 23.67 -0.65 7.82
N ALA A 33 23.81 0.58 8.32
CA ALA A 33 24.29 0.84 9.68
C ALA A 33 23.35 0.24 10.73
N SER A 34 22.03 0.38 10.51
CA SER A 34 21.01 -0.18 11.40
C SER A 34 21.01 -1.70 11.40
N LEU A 35 21.18 -2.33 10.23
CA LEU A 35 21.31 -3.77 10.11
C LEU A 35 22.56 -4.29 10.84
N TRP A 36 23.70 -3.61 10.67
CA TRP A 36 24.93 -3.95 11.39
C TRP A 36 24.74 -3.80 12.91
N TYR A 37 24.11 -2.71 13.35
CA TYR A 37 23.84 -2.47 14.76
C TYR A 37 22.93 -3.55 15.35
N ALA A 38 21.80 -3.84 14.70
CA ALA A 38 20.86 -4.88 15.14
C ALA A 38 21.51 -6.27 15.20
N LYS A 39 22.44 -6.57 14.27
CA LYS A 39 23.19 -7.83 14.30
C LYS A 39 24.09 -7.98 15.53
N HIS A 40 24.66 -6.89 16.04
CA HIS A 40 25.59 -6.93 17.19
C HIS A 40 24.92 -6.67 18.53
N ARG A 41 23.87 -5.84 18.57
CA ARG A 41 23.15 -5.43 19.80
C ARG A 41 21.78 -6.09 19.94
N GLY A 42 21.34 -6.87 18.96
CA GLY A 42 20.09 -7.63 18.95
C GLY A 42 18.90 -6.87 18.37
N SER A 43 18.62 -5.65 18.85
CA SER A 43 17.45 -4.89 18.39
C SER A 43 17.62 -3.37 18.51
N ILE A 44 16.78 -2.65 17.77
CA ILE A 44 16.67 -1.19 17.85
C ILE A 44 15.38 -0.85 18.59
N VAL A 45 15.52 -0.16 19.73
CA VAL A 45 14.39 0.18 20.63
C VAL A 45 14.02 1.66 20.55
N ASN A 46 14.93 2.53 20.08
CA ASN A 46 14.67 3.96 19.96
C ASN A 46 13.51 4.21 18.98
N ALA A 47 12.43 4.83 19.46
CA ALA A 47 11.20 5.02 18.72
C ALA A 47 11.39 5.79 17.40
N SER A 48 12.16 6.89 17.41
CA SER A 48 12.39 7.69 16.20
C SER A 48 13.21 6.93 15.15
N LEU A 49 14.21 6.14 15.58
CA LEU A 49 14.95 5.27 14.67
C LEU A 49 14.07 4.15 14.12
N VAL A 50 13.22 3.56 14.97
CA VAL A 50 12.29 2.51 14.56
C VAL A 50 11.31 3.04 13.52
N GLU A 51 10.71 4.21 13.75
CA GLU A 51 9.78 4.84 12.80
C GLU A 51 10.44 5.09 11.43
N LYS A 52 11.64 5.68 11.42
CA LYS A 52 12.38 5.92 10.18
C LYS A 52 12.69 4.61 9.46
N LEU A 53 13.12 3.58 10.18
CA LEU A 53 13.42 2.27 9.58
C LEU A 53 12.17 1.57 9.07
N SER A 54 11.06 1.63 9.79
CA SER A 54 9.78 1.08 9.35
C SER A 54 9.35 1.70 8.03
N SER A 55 9.45 3.02 7.88
CA SER A 55 9.12 3.69 6.62
C SER A 55 10.02 3.24 5.46
N LEU A 56 11.29 2.92 5.71
CA LEU A 56 12.19 2.36 4.70
C LEU A 56 11.86 0.92 4.35
N VAL A 57 11.50 0.10 5.35
CA VAL A 57 11.06 -1.29 5.13
C VAL A 57 9.75 -1.32 4.33
N GLU A 58 8.82 -0.41 4.60
CA GLU A 58 7.59 -0.24 3.82
C GLU A 58 7.90 0.09 2.36
N LYS A 59 8.75 1.09 2.10
CA LYS A 59 9.22 1.41 0.74
C LYS A 59 9.89 0.23 0.03
N LEU A 60 10.69 -0.55 0.76
CA LEU A 60 11.33 -1.75 0.21
C LEU A 60 10.32 -2.85 -0.10
N ASN A 61 9.24 -2.95 0.68
CA ASN A 61 8.18 -3.95 0.50
C ASN A 61 7.09 -3.51 -0.48
N GLU A 62 7.03 -2.22 -0.80
CA GLU A 62 6.07 -1.64 -1.72
C GLU A 62 6.08 -2.38 -3.06
N THR A 63 4.90 -2.62 -3.62
CA THR A 63 4.77 -3.28 -4.92
C THR A 63 4.09 -2.34 -5.89
N LYS A 64 4.42 -2.48 -7.18
CA LYS A 64 3.68 -1.77 -8.24
C LYS A 64 2.16 -2.02 -8.14
N GLY A 65 1.76 -3.23 -7.73
CA GLY A 65 0.36 -3.57 -7.47
C GLY A 65 -0.26 -2.73 -6.34
N MET A 66 0.44 -2.57 -5.22
CA MET A 66 0.00 -1.73 -4.11
C MET A 66 -0.11 -0.26 -4.52
N GLN A 67 0.84 0.28 -5.27
CA GLN A 67 0.77 1.64 -5.81
C GLN A 67 -0.43 1.86 -6.75
N ILE A 68 -0.67 0.91 -7.66
CA ILE A 68 -1.83 0.95 -8.56
C ILE A 68 -3.11 0.89 -7.74
N PHE A 69 -3.18 -0.02 -6.77
CA PHE A 69 -4.33 -0.17 -5.90
C PHE A 69 -4.64 1.11 -5.10
N GLU A 70 -3.63 1.75 -4.51
CA GLU A 70 -3.80 3.02 -3.80
C GLU A 70 -4.30 4.14 -4.72
N ARG A 71 -3.77 4.24 -5.95
CA ARG A 71 -4.27 5.20 -6.95
C ARG A 71 -5.73 4.92 -7.31
N CYS A 72 -6.08 3.65 -7.54
CA CYS A 72 -7.44 3.23 -7.81
C CYS A 72 -8.38 3.54 -6.64
N LEU A 73 -7.98 3.25 -5.41
CA LEU A 73 -8.74 3.56 -4.21
C LEU A 73 -8.94 5.06 -4.03
N LYS A 74 -7.89 5.87 -4.21
CA LYS A 74 -8.00 7.32 -4.17
C LYS A 74 -9.03 7.81 -5.19
N LYS A 75 -8.97 7.27 -6.41
CA LYS A 75 -9.91 7.64 -7.46
C LYS A 75 -11.35 7.23 -7.15
N ALA A 76 -11.54 6.03 -6.59
CA ALA A 76 -12.84 5.56 -6.16
C ALA A 76 -13.44 6.45 -5.05
N ARG A 77 -12.63 6.89 -4.08
CA ARG A 77 -13.06 7.83 -3.03
C ARG A 77 -13.45 9.20 -3.60
N GLU A 78 -12.67 9.75 -4.52
CA GLU A 78 -13.02 11.00 -5.21
C GLU A 78 -14.37 10.89 -5.93
N LEU A 79 -14.61 9.75 -6.61
CA LEU A 79 -15.88 9.51 -7.30
C LEU A 79 -17.05 9.36 -6.32
N LEU A 80 -16.86 8.66 -5.21
CA LEU A 80 -17.87 8.53 -4.16
C LEU A 80 -18.27 9.89 -3.60
N GLY A 81 -17.30 10.76 -3.29
CA GLY A 81 -17.60 12.12 -2.81
C GLY A 81 -18.44 12.94 -3.81
N LYS A 82 -18.12 12.84 -5.12
CA LYS A 82 -18.92 13.49 -6.17
C LYS A 82 -20.33 12.93 -6.30
N ILE A 83 -20.48 11.61 -6.17
CA ILE A 83 -21.79 10.94 -6.22
C ILE A 83 -22.67 11.39 -5.04
N GLU A 84 -22.08 11.56 -3.86
CA GLU A 84 -22.76 12.13 -2.69
C GLU A 84 -23.16 13.60 -2.92
N GLU A 85 -22.24 14.43 -3.40
CA GLU A 85 -22.47 15.85 -3.69
C GLU A 85 -23.57 16.06 -4.74
N MET A 86 -23.58 15.26 -5.81
CA MET A 86 -24.59 15.32 -6.88
C MET A 86 -25.92 14.68 -6.47
N SER A 87 -26.09 14.25 -5.22
CA SER A 87 -27.29 13.56 -4.70
C SER A 87 -27.70 12.36 -5.56
N VAL A 88 -26.74 11.68 -6.20
CA VAL A 88 -27.00 10.59 -7.14
C VAL A 88 -27.69 9.42 -6.46
N PHE A 89 -27.42 9.22 -5.18
CA PHE A 89 -28.10 8.22 -4.37
C PHE A 89 -29.57 8.53 -4.06
N THR A 90 -30.02 9.76 -4.30
CA THR A 90 -31.42 10.15 -4.15
C THR A 90 -32.24 9.69 -5.35
N TRP A 91 -31.73 9.88 -6.56
CA TRP A 91 -32.42 9.44 -7.78
C TRP A 91 -32.06 8.01 -8.20
N MET A 92 -30.94 7.47 -7.72
CA MET A 92 -30.52 6.08 -7.96
C MET A 92 -30.10 5.38 -6.66
N PRO A 93 -31.05 5.10 -5.74
CA PRO A 93 -30.75 4.44 -4.47
C PRO A 93 -30.22 3.01 -4.64
N GLN A 94 -30.54 2.34 -5.75
CA GLN A 94 -30.02 1.00 -6.09
C GLN A 94 -28.49 0.96 -6.16
N LEU A 95 -27.86 2.07 -6.56
CA LEU A 95 -26.40 2.19 -6.62
C LEU A 95 -25.74 1.97 -5.25
N LYS A 96 -26.39 2.38 -4.14
CA LYS A 96 -25.87 2.13 -2.78
C LYS A 96 -25.81 0.64 -2.46
N TYR A 97 -26.76 -0.14 -2.96
CA TYR A 97 -26.81 -1.59 -2.73
C TYR A 97 -25.77 -2.29 -3.60
N TRP A 98 -25.65 -1.89 -4.86
CA TRP A 98 -24.64 -2.41 -5.79
C TRP A 98 -23.22 -2.17 -5.30
N LEU A 99 -22.92 -0.98 -4.78
CA LEU A 99 -21.60 -0.67 -4.20
C LEU A 99 -21.25 -1.50 -2.95
N LYS A 100 -22.25 -2.05 -2.27
CA LYS A 100 -22.05 -2.94 -1.11
C LYS A 100 -21.85 -4.40 -1.51
N ASP A 101 -22.18 -4.76 -2.74
CA ASP A 101 -22.11 -6.13 -3.23
C ASP A 101 -20.70 -6.44 -3.79
N PRO A 102 -19.95 -7.39 -3.19
CA PRO A 102 -18.64 -7.81 -3.70
C PRO A 102 -18.67 -8.35 -5.13
N ASP A 103 -19.81 -8.93 -5.56
CA ASP A 103 -19.95 -9.59 -6.86
C ASP A 103 -20.13 -8.59 -8.02
N LEU A 104 -20.38 -7.32 -7.72
CA LEU A 104 -20.48 -6.26 -8.72
C LEU A 104 -19.20 -6.13 -9.56
N TYR A 105 -18.03 -6.34 -8.94
CA TYR A 105 -16.74 -6.31 -9.64
C TYR A 105 -16.63 -7.45 -10.67
N LEU A 106 -17.16 -8.63 -10.36
CA LEU A 106 -17.14 -9.79 -11.24
C LEU A 106 -18.08 -9.58 -12.44
N LEU A 107 -19.25 -8.98 -12.22
CA LEU A 107 -20.22 -8.68 -13.28
C LEU A 107 -19.76 -7.56 -14.22
N ALA A 108 -19.12 -6.51 -13.68
CA ALA A 108 -18.54 -5.44 -14.49
C ALA A 108 -17.36 -5.93 -15.36
N ARG A 109 -16.52 -6.82 -14.83
CA ARG A 109 -15.41 -7.43 -15.56
C ARG A 109 -15.87 -8.34 -16.70
N ASN A 110 -17.00 -9.02 -16.54
CA ASN A 110 -17.57 -9.94 -17.54
C ASN A 110 -18.46 -9.24 -18.57
N GLY A 111 -18.59 -7.90 -18.54
CA GLY A 111 -19.39 -7.15 -19.51
C GLY A 111 -20.91 -7.38 -19.39
N ALA A 112 -21.37 -8.00 -18.31
CA ALA A 112 -22.78 -8.35 -18.10
C ALA A 112 -23.69 -7.14 -17.86
N LEU A 113 -23.12 -5.97 -17.55
CA LEU A 113 -23.86 -4.71 -17.38
C LEU A 113 -24.40 -4.12 -18.70
N ARG A 114 -24.12 -4.74 -19.86
CA ARG A 114 -24.56 -4.24 -21.17
C ARG A 114 -26.03 -4.53 -21.51
N TRP A 115 -26.76 -5.24 -20.65
CA TRP A 115 -28.11 -5.78 -20.94
C TRP A 115 -29.22 -5.30 -20.01
N TRP A 116 -28.97 -4.27 -19.20
CA TRP A 116 -29.99 -3.69 -18.32
C TRP A 116 -30.10 -2.18 -18.55
N CYS A 117 -30.56 -1.82 -19.75
CA CYS A 117 -31.22 -0.56 -20.09
C CYS A 117 -32.37 -0.89 -21.04
#